data_AF-A0A562HKZ1-F1
#
_entry.id   AF-A0A562HKZ1-F1
#
_cell.length_a   1.000
_cell.length_b   1.000
_cell.length_c   1.000
_cell.angle_alpha   90.00
_cell.angle_beta   90.00
_cell.angle_gamma   90.00
#
_symmetry.space_group_name_H-M   'P 1'
#
loop_
_entity.id
_entity.type
_entity.pdbx_description
1 polymer ?
#
loop_
_entity_poly.entity_id
_entity_poly.type
_entity_poly.pdbx_seq_one_letter_code
_entity_poly.pdbx_strand_id
1 'polypeptide(L)'
;MAGNTHVPDKLHGYTLQVRHMMCELISLDLERIVSVEALEDVAIESEDGVVVEQIKSVQSGNNPIADRSEVFWKSLYNWFQYIKNGDFSLDKTTFRFVVISNRNVTTGVIPEAFHSAHTDEDAKAALKAAQDALWGTENELRAQVPSGYSSYLDSLFNAGNSAIVTQIIKAMEIETHPSNYDNSFYKKFCSQPIPPEYSEELFTYMLGWVYERVNAQTKHGLPAYIKCQDFRDTLQSQIRRYNQNGILASVATRPGEHETQKELDRQDIYIKQLGLIELDVSDKLKAANDFLRTSAEKTAWAERGIVAPQSFDDYHDGLIRIWSTQSRLMSFTPSPTDIQSGQRLYLICQDAVRTAKVQGNDTPEFFGAGSLHVLANEPSQEPLIGWHPMYKNLLKASGGTK
;
A
#
# COMPACT_ATOMS: atom_id res chain seq x y z
N MET A 1 8.91 21.19 38.88
CA MET A 1 8.37 20.50 37.69
C MET A 1 8.06 19.07 38.12
N ALA A 2 6.80 18.64 38.03
CA ALA A 2 6.44 17.26 38.34
C ALA A 2 7.22 16.32 37.39
N GLY A 3 7.94 15.35 37.95
CA GLY A 3 8.69 14.38 37.16
C GLY A 3 7.71 13.61 36.30
N ASN A 4 7.75 13.83 34.99
CA ASN A 4 6.88 13.15 34.05
C ASN A 4 7.35 11.68 33.97
N THR A 5 6.63 10.77 34.62
CA THR A 5 6.98 9.33 34.66
C THR A 5 6.64 8.60 33.36
N HIS A 6 6.02 9.30 32.40
CA HIS A 6 5.69 8.76 31.09
C HIS A 6 6.91 8.80 30.17
N VAL A 7 7.16 7.69 29.46
CA VAL A 7 8.34 7.50 28.61
C VAL A 7 7.89 7.05 27.20
N PRO A 8 7.15 7.91 26.45
CA PRO A 8 6.56 7.57 25.15
C PRO A 8 7.61 7.27 24.07
N ASP A 9 8.81 7.81 24.21
CA ASP A 9 9.99 7.55 23.39
C ASP A 9 10.44 6.08 23.44
N LYS A 10 10.37 5.43 24.62
CA LYS A 10 10.68 4.00 24.74
C LYS A 10 9.66 3.13 24.01
N LEU A 11 8.37 3.37 24.22
CA LEU A 11 7.32 2.65 23.50
C LEU A 11 7.47 2.84 21.99
N HIS A 12 7.74 4.07 21.56
CA HIS A 12 8.01 4.35 20.15
C HIS A 12 9.20 3.56 19.62
N GLY A 13 10.31 3.51 20.34
CA GLY A 13 11.49 2.71 19.98
C GLY A 13 11.15 1.24 19.72
N TYR A 14 10.42 0.59 20.64
CA TYR A 14 10.00 -0.81 20.44
C TYR A 14 9.04 -0.99 19.27
N THR A 15 8.05 -0.09 19.11
CA THR A 15 7.15 -0.15 17.94
C THR A 15 7.88 0.08 16.63
N LEU A 16 8.95 0.88 16.65
CA LEU A 16 9.75 1.18 15.48
C LEU A 16 10.55 -0.03 15.01
N GLN A 17 11.08 -0.85 15.92
CA GLN A 17 11.73 -2.12 15.57
C GLN A 17 10.78 -3.02 14.76
N VAL A 18 9.52 -3.16 15.18
CA VAL A 18 8.51 -3.97 14.47
C VAL A 18 8.14 -3.36 13.11
N ARG A 19 8.04 -2.03 13.02
CA ARG A 19 7.84 -1.34 11.73
C ARG A 19 9.03 -1.55 10.79
N HIS A 20 10.24 -1.46 11.32
CA HIS A 20 11.48 -1.66 10.57
C HIS A 20 11.62 -3.11 10.09
N MET A 21 11.25 -4.08 10.93
CA MET A 21 11.16 -5.49 10.54
C MET A 21 10.28 -5.67 9.29
N MET A 22 9.09 -5.05 9.25
CA MET A 22 8.24 -5.08 8.06
C MET A 22 8.90 -4.42 6.85
N CYS A 23 9.64 -3.32 7.04
CA CYS A 23 10.42 -2.69 5.98
C CYS A 23 11.44 -3.66 5.38
N GLU A 24 12.14 -4.43 6.21
CA GLU A 24 13.16 -5.41 5.77
C GLU A 24 12.56 -6.70 5.18
N LEU A 25 11.34 -7.06 5.57
CA LEU A 25 10.59 -8.16 4.96
C LEU A 25 10.19 -7.88 3.50
N ILE A 26 10.23 -6.62 3.06
CA ILE A 26 10.03 -6.24 1.65
C ILE A 26 11.33 -6.48 0.88
N SER A 27 11.57 -7.74 0.51
CA SER A 27 12.78 -8.22 -0.16
C SER A 27 12.45 -9.11 -1.37
N LEU A 28 13.26 -9.06 -2.42
CA LEU A 28 13.15 -10.02 -3.55
C LEU A 28 13.68 -11.41 -3.19
N ASP A 29 14.68 -11.47 -2.31
CA ASP A 29 15.16 -12.71 -1.70
C ASP A 29 14.15 -13.19 -0.64
N LEU A 30 13.56 -14.36 -0.92
CA LEU A 30 12.49 -14.98 -0.14
C LEU A 30 12.99 -15.93 0.94
N GLU A 31 14.22 -16.39 0.82
CA GLU A 31 14.82 -17.29 1.79
C GLU A 31 15.33 -16.55 3.02
N ARG A 32 15.57 -15.25 2.87
CA ARG A 32 15.88 -14.32 3.95
C ARG A 32 14.89 -14.40 5.12
N ILE A 33 15.45 -14.34 6.33
CA ILE A 33 14.72 -14.26 7.59
C ILE A 33 15.02 -12.89 8.22
N VAL A 34 13.97 -12.23 8.71
CA VAL A 34 14.12 -11.01 9.50
C VAL A 34 13.72 -11.34 10.93
N SER A 35 14.51 -10.89 11.89
CA SER A 35 14.29 -11.13 13.31
C SER A 35 14.30 -9.86 14.13
N VAL A 36 13.61 -9.90 15.28
CA VAL A 36 13.54 -8.82 16.28
C VAL A 36 13.97 -9.39 17.63
N GLU A 37 14.87 -8.69 18.31
CA GLU A 37 15.43 -9.07 19.63
C GLU A 37 16.15 -10.44 19.65
N ALA A 38 16.59 -10.92 18.48
CA ALA A 38 17.35 -12.17 18.34
C ALA A 38 18.86 -11.97 18.48
N LEU A 39 19.39 -11.01 17.71
CA LEU A 39 20.81 -10.73 17.55
C LEU A 39 21.14 -9.28 17.93
N GLU A 40 20.32 -8.36 17.44
CA GLU A 40 20.26 -6.95 17.82
C GLU A 40 18.77 -6.52 17.81
N ASP A 41 18.48 -5.21 17.83
CA ASP A 41 17.13 -4.67 17.69
C ASP A 41 16.36 -5.31 16.52
N VAL A 42 17.00 -5.36 15.34
CA VAL A 42 16.55 -6.10 14.14
C VAL A 42 17.76 -6.80 13.52
N ALA A 43 17.56 -7.99 12.95
CA ALA A 43 18.59 -8.62 12.12
C ALA A 43 17.99 -9.24 10.86
N ILE A 44 18.81 -9.32 9.82
CA ILE A 44 18.49 -9.91 8.52
C ILE A 44 19.48 -11.03 8.22
N GLU A 45 18.98 -12.26 8.17
CA GLU A 45 19.77 -13.46 7.88
C GLU A 45 19.49 -13.96 6.46
N SER A 46 20.54 -14.20 5.67
CA SER A 46 20.47 -14.82 4.34
C SER A 46 21.59 -15.86 4.17
N GLU A 47 21.65 -16.52 3.01
CA GLU A 47 22.74 -17.47 2.71
C GLU A 47 24.13 -16.78 2.69
N ASP A 48 24.16 -15.49 2.31
CA ASP A 48 25.39 -14.71 2.15
C ASP A 48 25.95 -14.18 3.49
N GLY A 49 25.12 -14.08 4.53
CA GLY A 49 25.54 -13.57 5.83
C GLY A 49 24.39 -13.00 6.65
N VAL A 50 24.75 -12.17 7.63
CA VAL A 50 23.81 -11.52 8.54
C VAL A 50 24.07 -10.02 8.58
N VAL A 51 23.00 -9.24 8.53
CA VAL A 51 23.03 -7.82 8.87
C VAL A 51 22.42 -7.68 10.26
N VAL A 52 23.15 -7.11 11.20
CA VAL A 52 22.66 -6.82 12.55
C VAL A 52 22.47 -5.31 12.69
N GLU A 53 21.25 -4.90 13.05
CA GLU A 53 20.84 -3.51 13.02
C GLU A 53 20.59 -2.98 14.42
N GLN A 54 21.36 -1.98 14.83
CA GLN A 54 21.06 -1.18 16.00
C GLN A 54 20.21 0.02 15.57
N ILE A 55 18.96 0.08 16.03
CA ILE A 55 17.99 1.11 15.67
C ILE A 55 17.92 2.18 16.77
N LYS A 56 17.93 3.45 16.36
CA LYS A 56 17.73 4.59 17.26
C LYS A 56 16.70 5.57 16.71
N SER A 57 15.61 5.75 17.46
CA SER A 57 14.65 6.83 17.25
C SER A 57 15.12 8.12 17.93
N VAL A 58 15.21 9.22 17.18
CA VAL A 58 15.60 10.53 17.69
C VAL A 58 14.38 11.45 17.74
N GLN A 59 13.90 11.70 18.97
CA GLN A 59 12.77 12.63 19.23
C GLN A 59 13.21 13.91 19.96
N SER A 60 14.41 13.93 20.56
CA SER A 60 14.93 15.01 21.39
C SER A 60 16.29 15.51 20.88
N GLY A 61 16.94 16.42 21.63
CA GLY A 61 18.20 17.09 21.27
C GLY A 61 19.41 16.16 21.07
N ASN A 62 19.36 14.91 21.53
CA ASN A 62 20.49 13.99 21.45
C ASN A 62 20.73 13.50 20.01
N ASN A 63 22.00 13.40 19.62
CA ASN A 63 22.43 12.87 18.34
C ASN A 63 23.18 11.54 18.58
N PRO A 64 22.59 10.38 18.23
CA PRO A 64 23.19 9.08 18.50
C PRO A 64 24.44 8.81 17.66
N ILE A 65 24.69 9.57 16.60
CA ILE A 65 25.84 9.45 15.69
C ILE A 65 26.76 10.67 15.74
N ALA A 66 26.86 11.32 16.91
CA ALA A 66 27.89 12.32 17.19
C ALA A 66 29.16 11.67 17.74
N ASP A 67 30.33 12.32 17.56
CA ASP A 67 31.65 11.80 17.98
C ASP A 67 31.74 11.37 19.44
N ARG A 68 31.01 12.07 20.32
CA ARG A 68 30.97 11.83 21.77
C ARG A 68 29.66 11.20 22.24
N SER A 69 28.91 10.60 21.33
CA SER A 69 27.67 9.88 21.65
C SER A 69 27.97 8.63 22.48
N GLU A 70 27.49 8.60 23.72
CA GLU A 70 27.59 7.41 24.57
C GLU A 70 26.94 6.18 23.91
N VAL A 71 25.81 6.38 23.22
CA VAL A 71 25.07 5.30 22.56
C VAL A 71 25.84 4.72 21.38
N PHE A 72 26.57 5.56 20.61
CA PHE A 72 27.40 5.09 19.51
C PHE A 72 28.52 4.16 20.02
N TRP A 73 29.30 4.65 20.99
CA TRP A 73 30.42 3.90 21.55
C TRP A 73 29.98 2.64 22.28
N LYS A 74 28.84 2.69 22.97
CA LYS A 74 28.23 1.50 23.57
C LYS A 74 27.86 0.45 22.52
N SER A 75 27.30 0.86 21.39
CA SER A 75 26.90 -0.08 20.33
C SER A 75 28.12 -0.75 19.69
N LEU A 76 29.17 0.02 19.38
CA LEU A 76 30.46 -0.53 18.93
C LEU A 76 31.07 -1.50 19.94
N TYR A 77 30.99 -1.17 21.23
CA TYR A 77 31.47 -2.05 22.29
C TYR A 77 30.66 -3.36 22.36
N ASN A 78 29.34 -3.30 22.23
CA ASN A 78 28.49 -4.49 22.20
C ASN A 78 28.85 -5.40 21.01
N TRP A 79 28.99 -4.83 19.81
CA TRP A 79 29.44 -5.59 18.63
C TRP A 79 30.81 -6.22 18.82
N PHE A 80 31.74 -5.51 19.45
CA PHE A 80 33.03 -6.06 19.85
C PHE A 80 32.87 -7.25 20.82
N GLN A 81 31.99 -7.16 21.81
CA GLN A 81 31.74 -8.28 22.73
C GLN A 81 31.12 -9.47 21.99
N TYR A 82 30.15 -9.27 21.11
CA TYR A 82 29.52 -10.34 20.35
C TYR A 82 30.55 -11.13 19.52
N ILE A 83 31.45 -10.41 18.83
CA ILE A 83 32.53 -11.05 18.07
C ILE A 83 33.51 -11.78 18.99
N LYS A 84 33.91 -11.14 20.10
CA LYS A 84 34.83 -11.75 21.07
C LYS A 84 34.27 -13.02 21.71
N ASN A 85 32.97 -13.07 21.92
CA ASN A 85 32.28 -14.22 22.49
C ASN A 85 31.99 -15.32 21.46
N GLY A 86 32.16 -15.04 20.17
CA GLY A 86 31.87 -15.97 19.07
C GLY A 86 30.39 -16.00 18.66
N ASP A 87 29.61 -14.99 19.04
CA ASP A 87 28.19 -14.87 18.69
C ASP A 87 28.00 -14.55 17.18
N PHE A 88 28.98 -13.87 16.57
CA PHE A 88 29.00 -13.51 15.15
C PHE A 88 30.34 -13.85 14.48
N SER A 89 30.30 -14.03 13.16
CA SER A 89 31.49 -14.21 12.32
C SER A 89 31.81 -12.94 11.53
N LEU A 90 33.03 -12.42 11.65
CA LEU A 90 33.44 -11.14 11.04
C LEU A 90 33.35 -11.15 9.51
N ASP A 91 33.56 -12.28 8.86
CA ASP A 91 33.54 -12.43 7.40
C ASP A 91 32.12 -12.46 6.80
N LYS A 92 31.10 -12.60 7.63
CA LYS A 92 29.69 -12.74 7.21
C LYS A 92 28.74 -11.76 7.90
N THR A 93 29.25 -10.81 8.66
CA THR A 93 28.42 -9.89 9.44
C THR A 93 28.60 -8.46 8.98
N THR A 94 27.49 -7.78 8.66
CA THR A 94 27.43 -6.34 8.48
C THR A 94 26.76 -5.72 9.72
N PHE A 95 27.39 -4.70 10.29
CA PHE A 95 26.88 -3.98 11.45
C PHE A 95 26.25 -2.67 11.03
N ARG A 96 24.93 -2.54 11.10
CA ARG A 96 24.23 -1.34 10.65
C ARG A 96 23.70 -0.53 11.82
N PHE A 97 24.04 0.75 11.85
CA PHE A 97 23.48 1.72 12.79
C PHE A 97 22.39 2.54 12.09
N VAL A 98 21.13 2.25 12.41
CA VAL A 98 19.96 2.89 11.77
C VAL A 98 19.43 4.02 12.65
N VAL A 99 19.48 5.25 12.14
CA VAL A 99 18.99 6.45 12.83
C VAL A 99 17.73 6.97 12.16
N ILE A 100 16.61 6.89 12.86
CA ILE A 100 15.32 7.40 12.40
C ILE A 100 14.98 8.63 13.23
N SER A 101 14.78 9.76 12.56
CA SER A 101 14.67 11.06 13.24
C SER A 101 13.53 11.88 12.67
N ASN A 102 12.84 12.66 13.51
CA ASN A 102 11.85 13.64 13.04
C ASN A 102 12.48 14.97 12.58
N ARG A 103 13.81 15.08 12.67
CA ARG A 103 14.62 16.26 12.31
C ARG A 103 15.86 15.84 11.55
N ASN A 104 16.55 16.81 10.95
CA ASN A 104 17.88 16.57 10.39
C ASN A 104 18.86 16.19 11.50
N VAL A 105 19.65 15.15 11.25
CA VAL A 105 20.74 14.69 12.11
C VAL A 105 22.01 14.75 11.28
N THR A 106 23.07 15.32 11.85
CA THR A 106 24.38 15.42 11.21
C THR A 106 25.29 14.33 11.78
N THR A 107 25.85 13.49 10.93
CA THR A 107 26.87 12.52 11.33
C THR A 107 28.12 13.25 11.83
N GLY A 108 28.67 12.79 12.95
CA GLY A 108 29.95 13.28 13.46
C GLY A 108 31.12 12.85 12.56
N VAL A 109 32.28 13.47 12.75
CA VAL A 109 33.49 13.16 11.98
C VAL A 109 33.93 11.71 12.20
N ILE A 110 33.85 11.21 13.43
CA ILE A 110 34.28 9.85 13.77
C ILE A 110 33.33 8.79 13.18
N PRO A 111 32.00 8.85 13.41
CA PRO A 111 31.10 7.87 12.81
C PRO A 111 31.13 7.88 11.28
N GLU A 112 31.27 9.06 10.66
CA GLU A 112 31.41 9.18 9.20
C GLU A 112 32.69 8.53 8.69
N ALA A 113 33.82 8.77 9.38
CA ALA A 113 35.10 8.15 9.03
C ALA A 113 35.05 6.62 9.19
N PHE A 114 34.32 6.11 10.19
CA PHE A 114 34.14 4.68 10.36
C PHE A 114 33.25 4.09 9.26
N HIS A 115 32.15 4.76 8.92
CA HIS A 115 31.25 4.33 7.85
C HIS A 115 31.93 4.28 6.47
N SER A 116 32.84 5.22 6.20
CA SER A 116 33.54 5.34 4.93
C SER A 116 34.78 4.43 4.80
N ALA A 117 35.18 3.74 5.88
CA ALA A 117 36.40 2.96 5.90
C ALA A 117 36.14 1.52 5.43
N HIS A 118 36.56 1.17 4.21
CA HIS A 118 36.31 -0.16 3.64
C HIS A 118 37.58 -1.03 3.50
N THR A 119 38.75 -0.49 3.84
CA THR A 119 40.04 -1.20 3.83
C THR A 119 40.62 -1.33 5.24
N ASP A 120 41.58 -2.25 5.43
CA ASP A 120 42.27 -2.39 6.72
C ASP A 120 43.06 -1.13 7.07
N GLU A 121 43.66 -0.50 6.07
CA GLU A 121 44.41 0.75 6.20
C GLU A 121 43.50 1.90 6.64
N ASP A 122 42.37 2.09 5.94
CA ASP A 122 41.42 3.17 6.26
C ASP A 122 40.80 2.98 7.64
N ALA A 123 40.41 1.76 7.99
CA ALA A 123 39.79 1.48 9.29
C ALA A 123 40.78 1.64 10.45
N LYS A 124 42.06 1.26 10.27
CA LYS A 124 43.12 1.54 11.27
C LYS A 124 43.37 3.04 11.40
N ALA A 125 43.44 3.77 10.28
CA ALA A 125 43.63 5.21 10.28
C ALA A 125 42.47 5.94 10.97
N ALA A 126 41.23 5.55 10.66
CA ALA A 126 40.03 6.09 11.29
C ALA A 126 39.99 5.79 12.80
N LEU A 127 40.30 4.56 13.21
CA LEU A 127 40.38 4.17 14.63
C LEU A 127 41.42 5.00 15.38
N LYS A 128 42.61 5.21 14.78
CA LYS A 128 43.67 6.03 15.37
C LYS A 128 43.27 7.50 15.46
N ALA A 129 42.67 8.05 14.41
CA ALA A 129 42.17 9.43 14.42
C ALA A 129 41.08 9.64 15.48
N ALA A 130 40.19 8.66 15.66
CA ALA A 130 39.19 8.68 16.72
C ALA A 130 39.82 8.66 18.12
N GLN A 131 40.85 7.82 18.32
CA GLN A 131 41.62 7.79 19.56
C GLN A 131 42.28 9.14 19.84
N ASP A 132 42.95 9.74 18.86
CA ASP A 132 43.63 11.02 19.02
C ASP A 132 42.62 12.17 19.29
N ALA A 133 41.47 12.16 18.62
CA ALA A 133 40.42 13.15 18.84
C ALA A 133 39.77 13.08 20.24
N LEU A 134 39.71 11.89 20.84
CA LEU A 134 39.06 11.66 22.14
C LEU A 134 40.03 11.65 23.31
N TRP A 135 41.22 11.08 23.14
CA TRP A 135 42.24 10.94 24.18
C TRP A 135 43.40 11.92 24.03
N GLY A 136 43.55 12.59 22.89
CA GLY A 136 44.76 13.37 22.57
C GLY A 136 45.88 12.47 22.06
N THR A 137 46.86 13.05 21.39
CA THR A 137 47.94 12.27 20.74
C THR A 137 48.87 11.60 21.76
N GLU A 138 48.91 12.11 23.00
CA GLU A 138 49.70 11.58 24.11
C GLU A 138 48.80 11.02 25.24
N ASN A 139 47.51 10.81 24.97
CA ASN A 139 46.46 10.40 25.93
C ASN A 139 46.13 11.43 27.03
N GLU A 140 46.50 12.69 26.84
CA GLU A 140 46.32 13.78 27.81
C GLU A 140 44.85 14.16 28.07
N LEU A 141 43.94 13.88 27.14
CA LEU A 141 42.49 14.11 27.26
C LEU A 141 41.74 12.90 27.81
N ARG A 142 42.39 11.73 27.95
CA ARG A 142 41.72 10.48 28.35
C ARG A 142 40.95 10.60 29.68
N ALA A 143 41.52 11.29 30.67
CA ALA A 143 40.88 11.51 31.97
C ALA A 143 39.65 12.45 31.91
N GLN A 144 39.48 13.19 30.82
CA GLN A 144 38.35 14.12 30.60
C GLN A 144 37.17 13.43 29.89
N VAL A 145 37.34 12.18 29.44
CA VAL A 145 36.26 11.41 28.84
C VAL A 145 35.20 11.11 29.89
N PRO A 146 33.91 11.41 29.63
CA PRO A 146 32.82 11.08 30.54
C PRO A 146 32.78 9.59 30.92
N SER A 147 32.48 9.32 32.20
CA SER A 147 32.43 7.97 32.74
C SER A 147 31.41 7.07 32.04
N GLY A 148 30.36 7.64 31.44
CA GLY A 148 29.30 6.91 30.73
C GLY A 148 29.79 6.06 29.56
N TYR A 149 30.91 6.43 28.91
CA TYR A 149 31.47 5.64 27.79
C TYR A 149 33.00 5.44 27.83
N SER A 150 33.70 5.96 28.84
CA SER A 150 35.15 5.78 28.99
C SER A 150 35.61 4.31 28.96
N SER A 151 34.91 3.42 29.65
CA SER A 151 35.25 1.98 29.71
C SER A 151 35.07 1.25 28.37
N TYR A 152 34.13 1.73 27.54
CA TYR A 152 33.96 1.23 26.17
C TYR A 152 35.17 1.60 25.32
N LEU A 153 35.62 2.85 25.39
CA LEU A 153 36.83 3.31 24.67
C LEU A 153 38.07 2.56 25.13
N ASP A 154 38.22 2.32 26.44
CA ASP A 154 39.36 1.57 26.99
C ASP A 154 39.48 0.17 26.36
N SER A 155 38.33 -0.46 26.07
CA SER A 155 38.29 -1.75 25.39
C SER A 155 38.54 -1.61 23.88
N LEU A 156 37.87 -0.67 23.23
CA LEU A 156 37.93 -0.48 21.78
C LEU A 156 39.31 0.01 21.28
N PHE A 157 39.98 0.86 22.04
CA PHE A 157 41.32 1.39 21.71
C PHE A 157 42.47 0.56 22.30
N ASN A 158 42.19 -0.57 22.95
CA ASN A 158 43.24 -1.48 23.40
C ASN A 158 43.95 -2.10 22.18
N ALA A 159 45.28 -2.03 22.15
CA ALA A 159 46.08 -2.56 21.04
C ALA A 159 45.82 -4.05 20.77
N GLY A 160 45.54 -4.85 21.82
CA GLY A 160 45.20 -6.27 21.68
C GLY A 160 43.86 -6.53 20.99
N ASN A 161 42.95 -5.55 20.97
CA ASN A 161 41.63 -5.66 20.37
C ASN A 161 41.57 -5.03 18.97
N SER A 162 42.61 -4.30 18.55
CA SER A 162 42.62 -3.50 17.32
C SER A 162 42.24 -4.30 16.08
N ALA A 163 42.66 -5.56 15.96
CA ALA A 163 42.32 -6.39 14.80
C ALA A 163 40.80 -6.60 14.66
N ILE A 164 40.11 -6.93 15.77
CA ILE A 164 38.65 -7.13 15.79
C ILE A 164 37.95 -5.80 15.51
N VAL A 165 38.36 -4.73 16.21
CA VAL A 165 37.72 -3.41 16.09
C VAL A 165 37.87 -2.85 14.67
N THR A 166 39.02 -3.02 14.04
CA THR A 166 39.23 -2.64 12.62
C THR A 166 38.28 -3.41 11.69
N GLN A 167 38.06 -4.71 11.91
CA GLN A 167 37.11 -5.47 11.09
C GLN A 167 35.66 -5.05 11.30
N ILE A 168 35.26 -4.72 12.54
CA ILE A 168 33.94 -4.16 12.83
C ILE A 168 33.75 -2.83 12.10
N ILE A 169 34.74 -1.93 12.15
CA ILE A 169 34.68 -0.64 11.42
C ILE A 169 34.49 -0.87 9.92
N LYS A 170 35.23 -1.80 9.32
CA LYS A 170 35.10 -2.12 7.88
C LYS A 170 33.72 -2.61 7.47
N ALA A 171 33.07 -3.34 8.37
CA ALA A 171 31.76 -3.92 8.16
C ALA A 171 30.62 -3.01 8.66
N MET A 172 30.92 -1.78 9.08
CA MET A 172 29.95 -0.88 9.66
C MET A 172 29.25 -0.01 8.60
N GLU A 173 27.93 0.04 8.68
CA GLU A 173 27.08 0.93 7.89
C GLU A 173 26.32 1.91 8.80
N ILE A 174 26.14 3.15 8.35
CA ILE A 174 25.25 4.10 9.01
C ILE A 174 24.14 4.46 8.03
N GLU A 175 22.89 4.24 8.45
CA GLU A 175 21.71 4.57 7.68
C GLU A 175 20.90 5.65 8.41
N THR A 176 20.56 6.73 7.74
CA THR A 176 19.81 7.85 8.35
C THR A 176 18.52 8.14 7.60
N HIS A 177 17.43 8.31 8.35
CA HIS A 177 16.10 8.64 7.82
C HIS A 177 15.56 9.91 8.47
N PRO A 178 15.91 11.10 7.94
CA PRO A 178 15.44 12.37 8.47
C PRO A 178 14.02 12.72 7.97
N SER A 179 13.09 12.86 8.91
CA SER A 179 11.74 13.45 8.76
C SER A 179 10.80 12.78 7.74
N ASN A 180 11.14 11.63 7.17
CA ASN A 180 10.35 11.00 6.10
C ASN A 180 10.25 9.46 6.17
N TYR A 181 10.72 8.83 7.25
CA TYR A 181 10.80 7.36 7.34
C TYR A 181 9.47 6.65 7.04
N ASP A 182 8.37 7.08 7.66
CA ASP A 182 7.07 6.43 7.43
C ASP A 182 6.61 6.56 5.97
N ASN A 183 6.92 7.69 5.32
CA ASN A 183 6.59 7.91 3.91
C ASN A 183 7.49 7.09 2.99
N SER A 184 8.79 6.97 3.27
CA SER A 184 9.70 6.13 2.48
C SER A 184 9.37 4.65 2.65
N PHE A 185 9.06 4.22 3.86
CA PHE A 185 8.58 2.86 4.16
C PHE A 185 7.27 2.55 3.42
N TYR A 186 6.28 3.43 3.48
CA TYR A 186 5.03 3.24 2.74
C TYR A 186 5.27 3.17 1.21
N LYS A 187 6.13 4.05 0.67
CA LYS A 187 6.52 3.99 -0.75
C LYS A 187 7.23 2.69 -1.11
N LYS A 188 8.11 2.17 -0.23
CA LYS A 188 8.76 0.85 -0.40
C LYS A 188 7.72 -0.26 -0.41
N PHE A 189 6.70 -0.18 0.44
CA PHE A 189 5.60 -1.15 0.42
C PHE A 189 4.82 -1.09 -0.90
N CYS A 190 4.49 0.10 -1.38
CA CYS A 190 3.73 0.32 -2.62
C CYS A 190 4.53 0.07 -3.91
N SER A 191 5.85 -0.12 -3.85
CA SER A 191 6.65 -0.51 -5.03
C SER A 191 6.51 -1.99 -5.38
N GLN A 192 5.91 -2.78 -4.49
CA GLN A 192 5.54 -4.17 -4.75
C GLN A 192 4.35 -4.25 -5.72
N PRO A 193 4.13 -5.40 -6.39
CA PRO A 193 3.00 -5.60 -7.29
C PRO A 193 1.68 -5.75 -6.52
N ILE A 194 1.19 -4.64 -5.97
CA ILE A 194 -0.08 -4.53 -5.24
C ILE A 194 -1.07 -3.63 -6.01
N PRO A 195 -2.39 -3.86 -5.93
CA PRO A 195 -3.39 -2.94 -6.50
C PRO A 195 -3.33 -1.59 -5.78
N PRO A 196 -3.09 -0.46 -6.49
CA PRO A 196 -2.97 0.86 -5.88
C PRO A 196 -4.19 1.28 -5.04
N GLU A 197 -5.39 0.89 -5.47
CA GLU A 197 -6.67 1.18 -4.84
C GLU A 197 -6.88 0.51 -3.48
N TYR A 198 -6.05 -0.51 -3.14
CA TYR A 198 -6.09 -1.21 -1.86
C TYR A 198 -4.79 -1.06 -1.07
N SER A 199 -3.91 -0.13 -1.47
CA SER A 199 -2.57 0.00 -0.91
C SER A 199 -2.56 0.30 0.60
N GLU A 200 -3.46 1.19 1.07
CA GLU A 200 -3.57 1.54 2.49
C GLU A 200 -4.11 0.39 3.34
N GLU A 201 -5.14 -0.30 2.86
CA GLU A 201 -5.75 -1.45 3.54
C GLU A 201 -4.78 -2.62 3.62
N LEU A 202 -4.05 -2.89 2.53
CA LEU A 202 -3.03 -3.93 2.49
C LEU A 202 -1.87 -3.59 3.43
N PHE A 203 -1.39 -2.35 3.44
CA PHE A 203 -0.32 -1.91 4.33
C PHE A 203 -0.73 -2.08 5.80
N THR A 204 -1.91 -1.60 6.16
CA THR A 204 -2.45 -1.68 7.52
C THR A 204 -2.61 -3.14 7.96
N TYR A 205 -3.17 -3.99 7.10
CA TYR A 205 -3.31 -5.42 7.38
C TYR A 205 -1.96 -6.09 7.59
N MET A 206 -1.01 -5.87 6.67
CA MET A 206 0.30 -6.52 6.74
C MET A 206 1.09 -6.06 7.96
N LEU A 207 0.99 -4.78 8.34
CA LEU A 207 1.59 -4.29 9.58
C LEU A 207 1.00 -4.99 10.80
N GLY A 208 -0.34 -5.10 10.88
CA GLY A 208 -1.02 -5.84 11.94
C GLY A 208 -0.60 -7.31 12.00
N TRP A 209 -0.46 -7.96 10.86
CA TRP A 209 0.02 -9.34 10.77
C TRP A 209 1.45 -9.50 11.31
N VAL A 210 2.37 -8.59 10.95
CA VAL A 210 3.75 -8.61 11.47
C VAL A 210 3.75 -8.42 12.99
N TYR A 211 2.97 -7.46 13.51
CA TYR A 211 2.84 -7.25 14.96
C TYR A 211 2.38 -8.50 15.70
N GLU A 212 1.36 -9.19 15.20
CA GLU A 212 0.86 -10.41 15.83
C GLU A 212 1.88 -11.55 15.78
N ARG A 213 2.67 -11.66 14.69
CA ARG A 213 3.76 -12.65 14.59
C ARG A 213 4.89 -12.38 15.58
N VAL A 214 5.25 -11.12 15.79
CA VAL A 214 6.23 -10.72 16.82
C VAL A 214 5.69 -11.03 18.21
N ASN A 215 4.48 -10.55 18.52
CA ASN A 215 3.83 -10.75 19.82
C ASN A 215 3.66 -12.23 20.17
N ALA A 216 3.35 -13.09 19.20
CA ALA A 216 3.19 -14.52 19.40
C ALA A 216 4.46 -15.20 19.96
N GLN A 217 5.65 -14.65 19.69
CA GLN A 217 6.94 -15.16 20.15
C GLN A 217 7.40 -14.41 21.41
N THR A 218 7.40 -13.08 21.39
CA THR A 218 7.94 -12.26 22.49
C THR A 218 7.13 -12.36 23.79
N LYS A 219 5.83 -12.67 23.72
CA LYS A 219 5.01 -12.94 24.92
C LYS A 219 5.50 -14.16 25.73
N HIS A 220 6.30 -15.02 25.11
CA HIS A 220 6.94 -16.17 25.74
C HIS A 220 8.41 -15.92 26.09
N GLY A 221 8.90 -14.67 25.95
CA GLY A 221 10.31 -14.33 26.16
C GLY A 221 11.24 -14.87 25.07
N LEU A 222 10.70 -15.20 23.90
CA LEU A 222 11.47 -15.69 22.76
C LEU A 222 11.67 -14.56 21.73
N PRO A 223 12.84 -14.51 21.05
CA PRO A 223 13.01 -13.64 19.89
C PRO A 223 12.01 -13.97 18.79
N ALA A 224 11.68 -12.98 17.97
CA ALA A 224 10.71 -13.14 16.90
C ALA A 224 11.39 -13.26 15.54
N TYR A 225 11.02 -14.28 14.76
CA TYR A 225 11.49 -14.48 13.39
C TYR A 225 10.32 -14.50 12.40
N ILE A 226 10.53 -13.90 11.22
CA ILE A 226 9.61 -14.00 10.08
C ILE A 226 10.44 -14.19 8.82
N LYS A 227 10.10 -15.21 8.02
CA LYS A 227 10.70 -15.43 6.71
C LYS A 227 10.06 -14.50 5.67
N CYS A 228 10.85 -13.95 4.75
CA CYS A 228 10.35 -13.09 3.66
C CYS A 228 9.31 -13.81 2.79
N GLN A 229 9.46 -15.13 2.58
CA GLN A 229 8.46 -15.98 1.93
C GLN A 229 7.09 -15.91 2.62
N ASP A 230 7.04 -16.05 3.95
CA ASP A 230 5.78 -16.02 4.72
C ASP A 230 5.06 -14.68 4.59
N PHE A 231 5.84 -13.58 4.62
CA PHE A 231 5.32 -12.24 4.40
C PHE A 231 4.72 -12.10 2.99
N ARG A 232 5.45 -12.56 1.95
CA ARG A 232 4.97 -12.52 0.56
C ARG A 232 3.72 -13.35 0.35
N ASP A 233 3.67 -14.57 0.87
CA ASP A 233 2.52 -15.46 0.74
C ASP A 233 1.28 -14.88 1.43
N THR A 234 1.47 -14.29 2.60
CA THR A 234 0.38 -13.59 3.31
C THR A 234 -0.13 -12.40 2.49
N LEU A 235 0.76 -11.54 1.99
CA LEU A 235 0.38 -10.40 1.15
C LEU A 235 -0.38 -10.84 -0.11
N GLN A 236 0.11 -11.87 -0.81
CA GLN A 236 -0.55 -12.41 -1.98
C GLN A 236 -1.93 -12.98 -1.66
N SER A 237 -2.08 -13.68 -0.53
CA SER A 237 -3.38 -14.16 -0.08
C SER A 237 -4.36 -13.01 0.17
N GLN A 238 -3.90 -11.88 0.73
CA GLN A 238 -4.75 -10.72 0.95
C GLN A 238 -5.15 -10.03 -0.35
N ILE A 239 -4.22 -9.87 -1.29
CA ILE A 239 -4.51 -9.33 -2.63
C ILE A 239 -5.58 -10.18 -3.32
N ARG A 240 -5.42 -11.52 -3.29
CA ARG A 240 -6.42 -12.44 -3.85
C ARG A 240 -7.79 -12.28 -3.19
N ARG A 241 -7.85 -12.08 -1.86
CA ARG A 241 -9.12 -11.85 -1.16
C ARG A 241 -9.84 -10.61 -1.69
N TYR A 242 -9.14 -9.50 -1.90
CA TYR A 242 -9.75 -8.28 -2.46
C TYR A 242 -10.19 -8.50 -3.92
N ASN A 243 -9.38 -9.19 -4.72
CA ASN A 243 -9.73 -9.50 -6.11
C ASN A 243 -10.90 -10.51 -6.25
N GLN A 244 -11.09 -11.39 -5.27
CA GLN A 244 -12.18 -12.38 -5.26
C GLN A 244 -13.52 -11.83 -4.76
N ASN A 245 -13.52 -10.65 -4.14
CA ASN A 245 -14.75 -10.05 -3.62
C ASN A 245 -15.72 -9.59 -4.72
N GLY A 246 -15.41 -9.80 -6.01
CA GLY A 246 -16.38 -10.04 -7.08
C GLY A 246 -17.38 -8.93 -7.36
N ILE A 247 -17.27 -7.78 -6.69
CA ILE A 247 -18.25 -6.71 -6.69
C ILE A 247 -17.52 -5.44 -7.04
N LEU A 248 -17.92 -4.81 -8.15
CA LEU A 248 -17.51 -3.45 -8.44
C LEU A 248 -18.31 -2.50 -7.56
N ALA A 249 -17.65 -1.90 -6.57
CA ALA A 249 -18.28 -0.91 -5.71
C ALA A 249 -18.58 0.38 -6.51
N SER A 250 -19.68 1.05 -6.17
CA SER A 250 -19.98 2.38 -6.69
C SER A 250 -19.03 3.39 -6.05
N VAL A 251 -18.30 4.13 -6.87
CA VAL A 251 -17.31 5.13 -6.46
C VAL A 251 -17.65 6.55 -6.94
N ALA A 252 -18.68 6.69 -7.78
CA ALA A 252 -19.17 7.99 -8.25
C ALA A 252 -20.17 8.62 -7.26
N THR A 253 -20.19 9.95 -7.20
CA THR A 253 -21.16 10.69 -6.39
C THR A 253 -22.57 10.51 -6.96
N ARG A 254 -23.54 10.24 -6.09
CA ARG A 254 -24.95 10.10 -6.49
C ARG A 254 -25.51 11.46 -6.96
N PRO A 255 -26.18 11.52 -8.12
CA PRO A 255 -26.81 12.74 -8.59
C PRO A 255 -27.97 13.17 -7.68
N GLY A 256 -28.18 14.48 -7.57
CA GLY A 256 -29.29 15.06 -6.82
C GLY A 256 -30.64 14.93 -7.52
N GLU A 257 -31.74 15.15 -6.80
CA GLU A 257 -33.10 15.10 -7.36
C GLU A 257 -33.30 16.13 -8.49
N HIS A 258 -32.75 17.33 -8.32
CA HIS A 258 -32.81 18.38 -9.33
C HIS A 258 -32.05 18.04 -10.62
N GLU A 259 -30.93 17.31 -10.53
CA GLU A 259 -30.18 16.85 -11.70
C GLU A 259 -30.95 15.75 -12.43
N THR A 260 -31.59 14.84 -11.67
CA THR A 260 -32.44 13.78 -12.23
C THR A 260 -33.65 14.37 -12.97
N GLN A 261 -34.29 15.41 -12.42
CA GLN A 261 -35.40 16.10 -13.09
C GLN A 261 -34.94 16.80 -14.38
N LYS A 262 -33.79 17.49 -14.35
CA LYS A 262 -33.22 18.13 -15.55
C LYS A 262 -32.94 17.13 -16.67
N GLU A 263 -32.43 15.95 -16.31
CA GLU A 263 -32.19 14.87 -17.28
C GLU A 263 -33.50 14.38 -17.90
N LEU A 264 -34.55 14.19 -17.09
CA LEU A 264 -35.88 13.83 -17.58
C LEU A 264 -36.43 14.89 -18.55
N ASP A 265 -36.28 16.17 -18.22
CA ASP A 265 -36.79 17.29 -19.03
C ASP A 265 -36.05 17.43 -20.38
N ARG A 266 -34.81 16.92 -20.48
CA ARG A 266 -34.02 16.93 -21.72
C ARG A 266 -34.68 16.10 -22.83
N GLN A 267 -35.49 15.10 -22.46
CA GLN A 267 -36.23 14.23 -23.38
C GLN A 267 -35.31 13.61 -24.45
N ASP A 268 -34.18 13.05 -24.02
CA ASP A 268 -33.33 12.28 -24.91
C ASP A 268 -34.04 11.01 -25.40
N ILE A 269 -33.39 10.30 -26.31
CA ILE A 269 -34.02 9.24 -27.06
C ILE A 269 -34.47 8.10 -26.14
N TYR A 270 -33.66 7.71 -25.15
CA TYR A 270 -34.11 6.68 -24.21
C TYR A 270 -35.37 7.12 -23.44
N ILE A 271 -35.45 8.37 -22.97
CA ILE A 271 -36.64 8.92 -22.28
C ILE A 271 -37.84 8.97 -23.22
N LYS A 272 -37.66 9.40 -24.48
CA LYS A 272 -38.70 9.37 -25.51
C LYS A 272 -39.20 7.95 -25.74
N GLN A 273 -38.30 6.96 -25.80
CA GLN A 273 -38.66 5.55 -25.93
C GLN A 273 -39.50 5.07 -24.73
N LEU A 274 -39.20 5.49 -23.50
CA LEU A 274 -40.05 5.20 -22.33
C LEU A 274 -41.42 5.88 -22.43
N GLY A 275 -41.50 7.03 -23.12
CA GLY A 275 -42.74 7.69 -23.48
C GLY A 275 -43.61 6.88 -24.46
N LEU A 276 -42.98 6.26 -25.47
CA LEU A 276 -43.68 5.44 -26.49
C LEU A 276 -44.39 4.21 -25.91
N ILE A 277 -43.91 3.72 -24.77
CA ILE A 277 -44.50 2.58 -24.04
C ILE A 277 -45.28 3.04 -22.80
N GLU A 278 -45.58 4.34 -22.70
CA GLU A 278 -46.41 4.92 -21.65
C GLU A 278 -45.97 4.58 -20.21
N LEU A 279 -44.65 4.51 -19.96
CA LEU A 279 -44.18 4.42 -18.56
C LEU A 279 -44.56 5.69 -17.80
N ASP A 280 -44.87 5.52 -16.52
CA ASP A 280 -45.22 6.63 -15.65
C ASP A 280 -44.01 7.53 -15.37
N VAL A 281 -44.29 8.70 -14.78
CA VAL A 281 -43.26 9.69 -14.47
C VAL A 281 -42.28 9.18 -13.42
N SER A 282 -42.73 8.35 -12.48
CA SER A 282 -41.88 7.80 -11.42
C SER A 282 -40.85 6.82 -11.98
N ASP A 283 -41.25 5.95 -12.90
CA ASP A 283 -40.38 5.01 -13.59
C ASP A 283 -39.38 5.74 -14.49
N LYS A 284 -39.81 6.81 -15.16
CA LYS A 284 -38.92 7.64 -15.97
C LYS A 284 -37.88 8.40 -15.13
N LEU A 285 -38.25 8.89 -13.95
CA LEU A 285 -37.30 9.49 -13.00
C LEU A 285 -36.28 8.47 -12.50
N LYS A 286 -36.72 7.24 -12.21
CA LYS A 286 -35.81 6.15 -11.84
C LYS A 286 -34.83 5.83 -12.97
N ALA A 287 -35.33 5.71 -14.20
CA ALA A 287 -34.50 5.50 -15.38
C ALA A 287 -33.45 6.59 -15.58
N ALA A 288 -33.83 7.87 -15.42
CA ALA A 288 -32.91 8.99 -15.48
C ALA A 288 -31.83 8.92 -14.38
N ASN A 289 -32.21 8.52 -13.16
CA ASN A 289 -31.26 8.33 -12.06
C ASN A 289 -30.24 7.22 -12.37
N ASP A 290 -30.71 6.06 -12.83
CA ASP A 290 -29.87 4.92 -13.16
C ASP A 290 -28.91 5.25 -14.33
N PHE A 291 -29.41 5.97 -15.35
CA PHE A 291 -28.61 6.45 -16.48
C PHE A 291 -27.47 7.40 -16.05
N LEU A 292 -27.77 8.41 -15.24
CA LEU A 292 -26.77 9.37 -14.74
C LEU A 292 -25.72 8.67 -13.87
N ARG A 293 -26.16 7.82 -12.94
CA ARG A 293 -25.25 7.08 -12.05
C ARG A 293 -24.34 6.16 -12.85
N THR A 294 -24.87 5.44 -13.83
CA THR A 294 -24.07 4.53 -14.68
C THR A 294 -23.04 5.29 -15.50
N SER A 295 -23.41 6.45 -16.06
CA SER A 295 -22.49 7.29 -16.84
C SER A 295 -21.34 7.83 -16.00
N ALA A 296 -21.64 8.30 -14.78
CA ALA A 296 -20.64 8.75 -13.82
C ALA A 296 -19.74 7.60 -13.35
N GLU A 297 -20.31 6.43 -13.08
CA GLU A 297 -19.60 5.24 -12.61
C GLU A 297 -18.62 4.70 -13.67
N LYS A 298 -19.07 4.60 -14.93
CA LYS A 298 -18.22 4.22 -16.06
C LYS A 298 -16.99 5.13 -16.18
N THR A 299 -17.18 6.43 -15.99
CA THR A 299 -16.11 7.43 -16.05
C THR A 299 -15.13 7.24 -14.89
N ALA A 300 -15.65 7.12 -13.66
CA ALA A 300 -14.82 6.95 -12.46
C ALA A 300 -14.03 5.62 -12.45
N TRP A 301 -14.64 4.51 -12.90
CA TRP A 301 -13.94 3.23 -13.04
C TRP A 301 -12.82 3.29 -14.09
N ALA A 302 -13.04 4.00 -15.21
CA ALA A 302 -12.01 4.16 -16.23
C ALA A 302 -10.85 5.05 -15.75
N GLU A 303 -11.13 6.19 -15.12
CA GLU A 303 -10.11 7.11 -14.58
C GLU A 303 -9.23 6.45 -13.52
N ARG A 304 -9.81 5.57 -12.70
CA ARG A 304 -9.12 4.84 -11.63
C ARG A 304 -8.50 3.52 -12.08
N GLY A 305 -8.67 3.13 -13.34
CA GLY A 305 -8.15 1.85 -13.86
C GLY A 305 -8.84 0.60 -13.29
N ILE A 306 -10.02 0.75 -12.69
CA ILE A 306 -10.79 -0.36 -12.07
C ILE A 306 -11.37 -1.28 -13.15
N VAL A 307 -11.80 -0.73 -14.27
CA VAL A 307 -12.34 -1.48 -15.42
C VAL A 307 -11.63 -1.06 -16.69
N ALA A 308 -11.18 -2.04 -17.48
CA ALA A 308 -10.59 -1.76 -18.79
C ALA A 308 -11.68 -1.23 -19.74
N PRO A 309 -11.42 -0.16 -20.53
CA PRO A 309 -12.43 0.41 -21.42
C PRO A 309 -13.07 -0.60 -22.38
N GLN A 310 -12.29 -1.54 -22.91
CA GLN A 310 -12.75 -2.61 -23.82
C GLN A 310 -13.75 -3.56 -23.15
N SER A 311 -13.70 -3.71 -21.83
CA SER A 311 -14.62 -4.58 -21.10
C SER A 311 -16.05 -4.04 -21.06
N PHE A 312 -16.26 -2.75 -21.34
CA PHE A 312 -17.61 -2.22 -21.56
C PHE A 312 -18.17 -2.64 -22.91
N ASP A 313 -17.34 -2.89 -23.93
CA ASP A 313 -17.80 -3.33 -25.24
C ASP A 313 -18.36 -4.76 -25.14
N ASP A 314 -17.60 -5.68 -24.53
CA ASP A 314 -18.05 -7.05 -24.25
C ASP A 314 -19.33 -7.08 -23.40
N TYR A 315 -19.41 -6.19 -22.40
CA TYR A 315 -20.58 -6.07 -21.54
C TYR A 315 -21.81 -5.60 -22.34
N HIS A 316 -21.67 -4.53 -23.12
CA HIS A 316 -22.74 -4.00 -23.97
C HIS A 316 -23.23 -5.03 -24.99
N ASP A 317 -22.33 -5.77 -25.64
CA ASP A 317 -22.70 -6.86 -26.55
C ASP A 317 -23.54 -7.93 -25.85
N GLY A 318 -23.19 -8.26 -24.60
CA GLY A 318 -24.00 -9.11 -23.73
C GLY A 318 -25.41 -8.56 -23.49
N LEU A 319 -25.54 -7.27 -23.19
CA LEU A 319 -26.84 -6.61 -22.99
C LEU A 319 -27.68 -6.59 -24.28
N ILE A 320 -27.07 -6.30 -25.42
CA ILE A 320 -27.74 -6.34 -26.74
C ILE A 320 -28.23 -7.76 -27.04
N ARG A 321 -27.45 -8.79 -26.68
CA ARG A 321 -27.86 -10.20 -26.83
C ARG A 321 -29.03 -10.56 -25.91
N ILE A 322 -29.04 -10.08 -24.67
CA ILE A 322 -30.19 -10.22 -23.76
C ILE A 322 -31.42 -9.58 -24.39
N TRP A 323 -31.33 -8.31 -24.77
CA TRP A 323 -32.46 -7.58 -25.36
C TRP A 323 -32.98 -8.25 -26.64
N SER A 324 -32.10 -8.64 -27.57
CA SER A 324 -32.50 -9.27 -28.83
C SER A 324 -33.18 -10.62 -28.63
N THR A 325 -32.71 -11.41 -27.66
CA THR A 325 -33.34 -12.68 -27.28
C THR A 325 -34.74 -12.44 -26.72
N GLN A 326 -34.88 -11.50 -25.78
CA GLN A 326 -36.17 -11.19 -25.17
C GLN A 326 -37.15 -10.56 -26.17
N SER A 327 -36.69 -9.64 -27.01
CA SER A 327 -37.48 -9.01 -28.06
C SER A 327 -38.04 -10.04 -29.05
N ARG A 328 -37.20 -11.02 -29.45
CA ARG A 328 -37.63 -12.13 -30.30
C ARG A 328 -38.63 -13.06 -29.61
N LEU A 329 -38.47 -13.33 -28.31
CA LEU A 329 -39.46 -14.11 -27.57
C LEU A 329 -40.81 -13.39 -27.46
N MET A 330 -40.79 -12.08 -27.28
CA MET A 330 -41.99 -11.26 -27.22
C MET A 330 -42.76 -11.24 -28.55
N SER A 331 -42.09 -11.31 -29.71
CA SER A 331 -42.78 -11.37 -31.00
C SER A 331 -43.59 -12.65 -31.22
N PHE A 332 -43.32 -13.72 -30.46
CA PHE A 332 -44.11 -14.94 -30.47
C PHE A 332 -45.24 -14.97 -29.41
N THR A 333 -45.28 -13.97 -28.52
CA THR A 333 -46.24 -13.93 -27.41
C THR A 333 -47.34 -12.92 -27.71
N PRO A 334 -48.63 -13.30 -27.76
CA PRO A 334 -49.69 -12.34 -28.01
C PRO A 334 -49.78 -11.29 -26.89
N SER A 335 -49.87 -10.02 -27.29
CA SER A 335 -50.08 -8.86 -26.42
C SER A 335 -51.28 -8.06 -26.93
N PRO A 336 -52.14 -7.52 -26.04
CA PRO A 336 -53.28 -6.71 -26.46
C PRO A 336 -52.89 -5.43 -27.19
N THR A 337 -51.75 -4.82 -26.83
CA THR A 337 -51.21 -3.63 -27.51
C THR A 337 -49.69 -3.69 -27.63
N ASP A 338 -49.14 -2.95 -28.60
CA ASP A 338 -47.70 -2.77 -28.78
C ASP A 338 -47.06 -2.06 -27.56
N ILE A 339 -47.82 -1.16 -26.91
CA ILE A 339 -47.42 -0.48 -25.67
C ILE A 339 -47.19 -1.51 -24.55
N GLN A 340 -48.17 -2.39 -24.30
CA GLN A 340 -48.04 -3.44 -23.29
C GLN A 340 -46.93 -4.44 -23.63
N SER A 341 -46.70 -4.71 -24.92
CA SER A 341 -45.58 -5.53 -25.36
C SER A 341 -44.24 -4.86 -25.02
N GLY A 342 -44.13 -3.55 -25.23
CA GLY A 342 -42.92 -2.79 -24.91
C GLY A 342 -42.67 -2.66 -23.41
N GLN A 343 -43.72 -2.45 -22.60
CA GLN A 343 -43.63 -2.46 -21.14
C GLN A 343 -43.11 -3.81 -20.61
N ARG A 344 -43.63 -4.92 -21.14
CA ARG A 344 -43.18 -6.26 -20.77
C ARG A 344 -41.72 -6.50 -21.15
N LEU A 345 -41.33 -6.13 -22.38
CA LEU A 345 -39.95 -6.25 -22.84
C LEU A 345 -38.99 -5.44 -21.95
N TYR A 346 -39.36 -4.21 -21.61
CA TYR A 346 -38.60 -3.35 -20.71
C TYR A 346 -38.36 -4.03 -19.36
N LEU A 347 -39.42 -4.49 -18.67
CA LEU A 347 -39.31 -5.09 -17.34
C LEU A 347 -38.48 -6.39 -17.34
N ILE A 348 -38.65 -7.26 -18.34
CA ILE A 348 -37.87 -8.51 -18.43
C ILE A 348 -36.39 -8.20 -18.66
N CYS A 349 -36.06 -7.22 -19.50
CA CYS A 349 -34.68 -6.80 -19.69
C CYS A 349 -34.10 -6.21 -18.40
N GLN A 350 -34.86 -5.36 -17.68
CA GLN A 350 -34.42 -4.79 -16.39
C GLN A 350 -34.13 -5.86 -15.33
N ASP A 351 -34.88 -6.97 -15.33
CA ASP A 351 -34.61 -8.10 -14.45
C ASP A 351 -33.36 -8.90 -14.89
N ALA A 352 -33.28 -9.22 -16.19
CA ALA A 352 -32.20 -10.04 -16.75
C ALA A 352 -30.81 -9.41 -16.60
N VAL A 353 -30.70 -8.08 -16.59
CA VAL A 353 -29.40 -7.39 -16.45
C VAL A 353 -28.86 -7.37 -15.02
N ARG A 354 -29.65 -7.77 -14.01
CA ARG A 354 -29.19 -7.85 -12.61
C ARG A 354 -28.06 -8.85 -12.41
N THR A 355 -27.99 -9.87 -13.26
CA THR A 355 -26.95 -10.90 -13.23
C THR A 355 -25.83 -10.63 -14.24
N ALA A 356 -25.88 -9.51 -14.96
CA ALA A 356 -24.86 -9.16 -15.93
C ALA A 356 -23.59 -8.69 -15.20
N LYS A 357 -22.42 -9.15 -15.68
CA LYS A 357 -21.13 -8.94 -15.01
C LYS A 357 -20.19 -8.15 -15.91
N VAL A 358 -19.46 -7.21 -15.30
CA VAL A 358 -18.38 -6.48 -15.96
C VAL A 358 -17.05 -7.09 -15.51
N GLN A 359 -16.25 -7.60 -16.44
CA GLN A 359 -15.00 -8.32 -16.14
C GLN A 359 -15.17 -9.50 -15.16
N GLY A 360 -16.34 -10.16 -15.18
CA GLY A 360 -16.65 -11.25 -14.25
C GLY A 360 -17.08 -10.79 -12.84
N ASN A 361 -17.17 -9.48 -12.59
CA ASN A 361 -17.64 -8.92 -11.33
C ASN A 361 -19.11 -8.48 -11.42
N ASP A 362 -19.84 -8.67 -10.32
CA ASP A 362 -21.16 -8.11 -10.08
C ASP A 362 -21.08 -6.58 -10.03
N THR A 363 -22.13 -5.92 -10.53
CA THR A 363 -22.20 -4.46 -10.62
C THR A 363 -23.23 -3.90 -9.64
N PRO A 364 -23.15 -2.60 -9.28
CA PRO A 364 -24.20 -1.97 -8.49
C PRO A 364 -25.57 -2.09 -9.16
N GLU A 365 -26.65 -2.15 -8.37
CA GLU A 365 -28.01 -2.44 -8.87
C GLU A 365 -28.48 -1.54 -10.02
N PHE A 366 -28.03 -0.28 -10.04
CA PHE A 366 -28.40 0.71 -11.06
C PHE A 366 -27.65 0.53 -12.39
N PHE A 367 -26.51 -0.17 -12.38
CA PHE A 367 -25.53 -0.13 -13.47
C PHE A 367 -26.07 -0.81 -14.73
N GLY A 368 -26.58 -2.05 -14.59
CA GLY A 368 -27.19 -2.77 -15.72
C GLY A 368 -28.38 -2.03 -16.32
N ALA A 369 -29.26 -1.47 -15.49
CA ALA A 369 -30.41 -0.69 -15.93
C ALA A 369 -29.99 0.58 -16.68
N GLY A 370 -29.06 1.35 -16.12
CA GLY A 370 -28.52 2.54 -16.79
C GLY A 370 -27.78 2.21 -18.09
N SER A 371 -27.10 1.07 -18.17
CA SER A 371 -26.45 0.64 -19.42
C SER A 371 -27.46 0.31 -20.51
N LEU A 372 -28.62 -0.28 -20.19
CA LEU A 372 -29.71 -0.43 -21.17
C LEU A 372 -30.20 0.92 -21.67
N HIS A 373 -30.29 1.93 -20.80
CA HIS A 373 -30.67 3.29 -21.20
C HIS A 373 -29.63 3.93 -22.12
N VAL A 374 -28.33 3.72 -21.89
CA VAL A 374 -27.26 4.15 -22.80
C VAL A 374 -27.45 3.52 -24.19
N LEU A 375 -27.70 2.20 -24.26
CA LEU A 375 -27.93 1.50 -25.53
C LEU A 375 -29.24 1.91 -26.23
N ALA A 376 -30.25 2.29 -25.45
CA ALA A 376 -31.51 2.83 -25.97
C ALA A 376 -31.40 4.31 -26.38
N ASN A 377 -30.32 4.99 -26.00
CA ASN A 377 -30.04 6.36 -26.36
C ASN A 377 -29.11 6.48 -27.58
N GLU A 378 -28.09 5.63 -27.65
CA GLU A 378 -27.01 5.73 -28.62
C GLU A 378 -27.01 4.59 -29.66
N PRO A 379 -26.56 4.87 -30.90
CA PRO A 379 -26.35 6.21 -31.45
C PRO A 379 -27.68 6.94 -31.67
N SER A 380 -27.67 8.27 -31.49
CA SER A 380 -28.89 9.08 -31.51
C SER A 380 -29.79 8.98 -32.77
N GLN A 381 -29.24 8.57 -33.92
CA GLN A 381 -30.01 8.41 -35.15
C GLN A 381 -30.67 7.03 -35.29
N GLU A 382 -30.06 6.01 -34.68
CA GLU A 382 -30.54 4.63 -34.73
C GLU A 382 -30.08 3.90 -33.46
N PRO A 383 -30.84 4.01 -32.36
CA PRO A 383 -30.46 3.38 -31.10
C PRO A 383 -30.27 1.88 -31.24
N LEU A 384 -29.25 1.35 -30.55
CA LEU A 384 -28.87 -0.05 -30.61
C LEU A 384 -29.99 -0.98 -30.12
N ILE A 385 -30.80 -0.52 -29.17
CA ILE A 385 -31.98 -1.23 -28.68
C ILE A 385 -33.22 -0.32 -28.62
N GLY A 386 -34.40 -0.93 -28.54
CA GLY A 386 -35.64 -0.20 -28.30
C GLY A 386 -36.77 -1.02 -27.70
N TRP A 387 -37.74 -0.33 -27.10
CA TRP A 387 -38.77 -0.98 -26.28
C TRP A 387 -40.06 -1.25 -27.05
N HIS A 388 -40.56 -0.26 -27.80
CA HIS A 388 -41.76 -0.43 -28.62
C HIS A 388 -41.44 -1.23 -29.90
N PRO A 389 -42.27 -2.19 -30.36
CA PRO A 389 -42.01 -2.95 -31.59
C PRO A 389 -41.69 -2.07 -32.80
N MET A 390 -42.42 -0.97 -32.94
CA MET A 390 -42.24 0.06 -33.98
C MET A 390 -41.34 1.26 -33.58
N TYR A 391 -40.48 1.13 -32.56
CA TYR A 391 -39.72 2.27 -32.00
C TYR A 391 -38.95 3.07 -33.07
N LYS A 392 -38.32 2.40 -34.05
CA LYS A 392 -37.59 3.08 -35.14
C LYS A 392 -38.49 4.01 -35.96
N ASN A 393 -39.72 3.59 -36.25
CA ASN A 393 -40.67 4.39 -37.04
C ASN A 393 -41.23 5.55 -36.22
N LEU A 394 -41.57 5.28 -34.95
CA LEU A 394 -42.11 6.28 -34.03
C LEU A 394 -41.09 7.37 -33.69
N LEU A 395 -39.82 7.00 -33.47
CA LEU A 395 -38.74 7.96 -33.24
C LEU A 395 -38.49 8.85 -34.46
N LYS A 396 -38.51 8.28 -35.69
CA LYS A 396 -38.40 9.07 -36.93
C LYS A 396 -39.57 10.03 -37.13
N ALA A 397 -40.80 9.58 -36.87
CA ALA A 397 -41.99 10.41 -36.96
C ALA A 397 -41.95 11.59 -35.95
N SER A 398 -41.45 11.34 -34.74
CA SER A 398 -41.27 12.38 -33.70
C SER A 398 -40.11 13.34 -33.96
N GLY A 399 -39.13 12.96 -34.80
CA GLY A 399 -38.00 13.81 -35.19
C GLY A 399 -38.24 14.67 -36.43
N GLY A 400 -39.26 14.35 -37.23
CA GLY A 400 -39.62 15.06 -38.47
C GLY A 400 -40.60 16.22 -38.29
N THR A 401 -41.06 16.49 -37.06
CA THR A 401 -41.86 17.67 -36.72
C THR A 401 -40.95 18.71 -36.06
N LYS A 402 -40.32 19.54 -36.90
CA LYS A 402 -39.79 20.85 -36.51
C LYS A 402 -40.35 21.91 -37.45
#